data_AF-A0A7X6QAX9-F1
#
_entry.id   AF-A0A7X6QAX9-F1
#
_cell.length_a   1.000
_cell.length_b   1.000
_cell.length_c   1.000
_cell.angle_alpha   90.00
_cell.angle_beta   90.00
_cell.angle_gamma   90.00
#
_symmetry.space_group_name_H-M   'P 1'
#
loop_
_entity.id
_entity.type
_entity.pdbx_description
1 polymer ?
#
loop_
_entity_poly.entity_id
_entity_poly.type
_entity_poly.pdbx_seq_one_letter_code
_entity_poly.pdbx_strand_id
1 'polypeptide(L)'
;PANVVLITDSLKPAALTEGPFIINGEEAFLGDNSAFYMKKEPTLMMGSSLTMLQGVKNLGSWGVPLEDAVMMGTATPARSYNLEGVGVLSPGYKGDIAIFDQEYNLKGTFIEGQLIRDNF
;
A
#
# COMPACT_ATOMS: atom_id res chain seq x y z
N PRO A 1 -2.86 13.91 9.74
CA PRO A 1 -2.81 12.45 9.52
C PRO A 1 -4.08 11.68 9.95
N ALA A 2 -4.68 11.95 11.13
CA ALA A 2 -5.79 11.14 11.65
C ALA A 2 -7.04 11.05 10.76
N ASN A 3 -7.25 11.97 9.81
CA ASN A 3 -8.40 11.99 8.90
C ASN A 3 -8.03 11.74 7.43
N VAL A 4 -6.83 11.22 7.16
CA VAL A 4 -6.37 10.88 5.82
C VAL A 4 -5.99 9.40 5.78
N VAL A 5 -6.57 8.66 4.84
CA VAL A 5 -6.29 7.23 4.64
C VAL A 5 -5.36 7.07 3.44
N LEU A 6 -4.26 6.34 3.63
CA LEU A 6 -3.42 5.88 2.53
C LEU A 6 -4.12 4.70 1.84
N ILE A 7 -4.38 4.84 0.55
CA ILE A 7 -4.89 3.78 -0.31
C ILE A 7 -3.92 3.56 -1.46
N THR A 8 -3.92 2.36 -2.02
CA THR A 8 -3.14 2.07 -3.23
C THR A 8 -3.92 2.37 -4.50
N ASP A 9 -5.23 2.11 -4.50
CA ASP A 9 -6.01 1.94 -5.74
C ASP A 9 -5.30 1.01 -6.74
N SER A 10 -4.69 -0.06 -6.19
CA SER A 10 -3.86 -0.96 -6.98
C SER A 10 -4.71 -1.97 -7.73
N LEU A 11 -4.31 -2.22 -8.98
CA LEU A 11 -5.01 -3.14 -9.86
C LEU A 11 -4.31 -4.49 -9.93
N LYS A 12 -4.99 -5.51 -10.48
CA LYS A 12 -4.40 -6.84 -10.72
C LYS A 12 -3.00 -6.83 -11.36
N PRO A 13 -2.68 -5.96 -12.35
CA PRO A 13 -1.33 -5.87 -12.92
C PRO A 13 -0.29 -5.17 -12.03
N ALA A 14 -0.60 -4.72 -10.82
CA ALA A 14 0.31 -3.93 -9.97
C ALA A 14 1.67 -4.58 -9.68
N ALA A 15 1.76 -5.92 -9.76
CA ALA A 15 3.02 -6.65 -9.58
C ALA A 15 3.63 -7.16 -10.89
N LEU A 16 3.05 -6.82 -12.05
CA LEU A 16 3.57 -7.18 -13.36
C LEU A 16 4.53 -6.09 -13.84
N THR A 17 5.75 -6.49 -14.19
CA THR A 17 6.77 -5.59 -14.74
C THR A 17 6.63 -5.40 -16.24
N GLU A 18 5.96 -6.33 -16.93
CA GLU A 18 5.92 -6.41 -18.39
C GLU A 18 4.59 -7.00 -18.90
N GLY A 19 4.27 -6.74 -20.17
CA GLY A 19 3.11 -7.30 -20.88
C GLY A 19 2.02 -6.26 -21.19
N PRO A 20 1.03 -6.61 -22.04
CA PRO A 20 -0.09 -5.72 -22.28
C PRO A 20 -0.91 -5.60 -20.98
N PHE A 21 -0.95 -4.41 -20.39
CA PHE A 21 -1.84 -4.15 -19.28
C PHE A 21 -3.26 -4.01 -19.81
N ILE A 22 -4.12 -4.98 -19.51
CA ILE A 22 -5.54 -4.92 -19.83
C ILE A 22 -6.31 -4.63 -18.54
N ILE A 23 -6.96 -3.47 -18.48
CA ILE A 23 -7.73 -3.00 -17.33
C ILE A 23 -9.16 -2.76 -17.81
N ASN A 24 -10.12 -3.49 -17.25
CA ASN A 24 -11.53 -3.40 -17.62
C ASN A 24 -11.79 -3.54 -19.14
N GLY A 25 -10.99 -4.36 -19.83
CA GLY A 25 -11.11 -4.60 -21.28
C GLY A 25 -10.39 -3.56 -22.17
N GLU A 26 -9.73 -2.57 -21.58
CA GLU A 26 -8.98 -1.53 -22.30
C GLU A 26 -7.48 -1.75 -22.16
N GLU A 27 -6.73 -1.42 -23.21
CA GLU A 27 -5.27 -1.41 -23.14
C GLU A 27 -4.77 -0.21 -22.34
N ALA A 28 -3.81 -0.47 -21.47
CA ALA A 28 -3.15 0.52 -20.64
C ALA A 28 -1.62 0.43 -20.76
N PHE A 29 -0.95 1.47 -20.28
CA PHE A 29 0.49 1.50 -20.05
C PHE A 29 0.76 1.98 -18.62
N LEU A 30 1.92 1.59 -18.07
CA LEU A 30 2.37 2.02 -16.75
C LEU A 30 3.26 3.26 -16.91
N GLY A 31 2.94 4.35 -16.21
CA GLY A 31 3.81 5.52 -16.14
C GLY A 31 4.84 5.41 -15.02
N ASP A 32 5.87 6.26 -15.06
CA ASP A 32 6.97 6.29 -14.09
C ASP A 32 6.51 6.58 -12.65
N ASN A 33 5.32 7.17 -12.50
CA ASN A 33 4.71 7.48 -11.21
C ASN A 33 3.87 6.34 -10.61
N SER A 34 4.03 5.10 -11.11
CA SER A 34 3.23 3.94 -10.70
C SER A 34 1.74 4.04 -11.01
N ALA A 35 1.31 4.96 -11.89
CA ALA A 35 -0.09 5.05 -12.34
C ALA A 35 -0.27 4.31 -13.67
N PHE A 36 -1.40 3.61 -13.81
CA PHE A 36 -1.83 3.05 -15.08
C PHE A 36 -2.62 4.09 -15.86
N TYR A 37 -2.31 4.22 -17.15
CA TYR A 37 -2.99 5.14 -18.06
C TYR A 37 -3.58 4.39 -19.25
N MET A 38 -4.74 4.82 -19.71
CA MET A 38 -5.38 4.24 -20.88
C MET A 38 -4.58 4.57 -22.15
N LYS A 39 -4.28 3.58 -23.00
CA LYS A 39 -3.50 3.82 -24.23
C LYS A 39 -4.21 4.74 -25.23
N LYS A 40 -5.53 4.59 -25.38
CA LYS A 40 -6.33 5.43 -26.30
C LYS A 40 -6.57 6.85 -25.78
N GLU A 41 -6.36 7.09 -24.48
CA GLU A 41 -6.47 8.40 -23.84
C GLU A 41 -5.36 8.55 -22.77
N PRO A 42 -4.11 8.90 -23.17
CA PRO A 42 -2.94 8.81 -22.30
C PRO A 42 -2.93 9.70 -21.05
N THR A 43 -3.91 10.58 -20.89
CA THR A 43 -4.12 11.42 -19.69
C THR A 43 -5.07 10.78 -18.68
N LEU A 44 -5.82 9.75 -19.06
CA LEU A 44 -6.81 9.10 -18.21
C LEU A 44 -6.15 8.02 -17.35
N MET A 45 -6.08 8.27 -16.03
CA MET A 45 -5.63 7.29 -15.04
C MET A 45 -6.68 6.20 -14.83
N MET A 46 -6.24 4.95 -14.71
CA MET A 46 -7.11 3.78 -14.55
C MET A 46 -6.91 3.08 -13.19
N GLY A 47 -5.94 3.52 -12.39
CA GLY A 47 -5.53 2.94 -11.10
C GLY A 47 -4.00 2.97 -10.96
N SER A 48 -3.43 2.19 -10.05
CA SER A 48 -1.99 2.20 -9.79
C SER A 48 -1.34 0.81 -9.67
N SER A 49 -0.02 0.78 -9.72
CA SER A 49 0.84 -0.34 -9.29
C SER A 49 1.38 -0.17 -7.86
N LEU A 50 0.88 0.82 -7.11
CA LEU A 50 1.39 1.18 -5.80
C LEU A 50 1.18 0.05 -4.79
N THR A 51 2.21 -0.26 -3.99
CA THR A 51 2.08 -1.10 -2.80
C THR A 51 1.94 -0.24 -1.55
N MET A 52 1.37 -0.79 -0.47
CA MET A 52 1.24 -0.04 0.80
C MET A 52 2.58 0.46 1.33
N LEU A 53 3.62 -0.39 1.32
CA LEU A 53 4.94 -0.03 1.83
C LEU A 53 5.62 1.05 0.95
N GLN A 54 5.46 0.96 -0.38
CA GLN A 54 5.91 2.03 -1.27
C GLN A 54 5.14 3.34 -1.03
N GLY A 55 3.85 3.26 -0.71
CA GLY A 55 3.04 4.42 -0.32
C GLY A 55 3.57 5.11 0.95
N VAL A 56 3.91 4.34 1.98
CA VAL A 56 4.55 4.87 3.20
C VAL A 56 5.89 5.52 2.87
N LYS A 57 6.72 4.87 2.04
CA LYS A 57 8.00 5.42 1.58
C LYS A 57 7.83 6.75 0.83
N ASN A 58 6.82 6.85 -0.04
CA ASN A 58 6.52 8.08 -0.78
C ASN A 58 6.07 9.22 0.15
N LEU A 59 5.20 8.95 1.12
CA LEU A 59 4.80 9.96 2.11
C LEU A 59 6.01 10.47 2.90
N GLY A 60 6.92 9.58 3.30
CA GLY A 60 8.17 9.94 3.94
C GLY A 60 9.04 10.86 3.07
N SER A 61 9.16 10.56 1.78
CA SER A 61 9.93 11.41 0.85
C SER A 61 9.29 12.79 0.61
N TRP A 62 8.00 12.95 0.87
CA TRP A 62 7.28 14.23 0.86
C TRP A 62 7.32 14.98 2.19
N GLY A 63 8.03 14.44 3.20
CA GLY A 63 8.22 15.07 4.50
C GLY A 63 7.17 14.72 5.56
N VAL A 64 6.33 13.70 5.32
CA VAL A 64 5.42 13.17 6.35
C VAL A 64 6.22 12.32 7.35
N PRO A 65 6.10 12.53 8.66
CA PRO A 65 6.74 11.67 9.66
C PRO A 65 6.36 10.19 9.47
N LEU A 66 7.29 9.27 9.74
CA LEU A 66 7.08 7.84 9.50
C LEU A 66 5.87 7.31 10.28
N GLU A 67 5.75 7.70 11.55
CA GLU A 67 4.64 7.34 12.43
C GLU A 67 3.28 7.79 11.87
N ASP A 68 3.24 8.97 11.26
CA ASP A 68 2.04 9.51 10.63
C ASP A 68 1.71 8.75 9.34
N ALA A 69 2.71 8.46 8.51
CA ALA A 69 2.55 7.69 7.28
C ALA A 69 2.07 6.25 7.57
N VAL A 70 2.63 5.60 8.61
CA VAL A 70 2.17 4.29 9.09
C VAL A 70 0.73 4.40 9.59
N MET A 71 0.41 5.40 10.43
CA MET A 71 -0.95 5.61 10.95
C MET A 71 -1.99 5.79 9.84
N MET A 72 -1.64 6.50 8.76
CA MET A 72 -2.51 6.69 7.58
C MET A 72 -2.85 5.36 6.88
N GLY A 73 -1.97 4.35 6.96
CA GLY A 73 -2.19 3.01 6.40
C GLY A 73 -2.75 1.97 7.37
N THR A 74 -2.79 2.26 8.68
CA THR A 74 -3.16 1.28 9.72
C THR A 74 -4.30 1.76 10.62
N ALA A 75 -4.02 2.57 11.64
CA ALA A 75 -5.00 2.97 12.64
C ALA A 75 -6.08 3.90 12.09
N THR A 76 -5.74 4.79 11.14
CA THR A 76 -6.72 5.69 10.51
C THR A 76 -7.80 4.93 9.74
N PRO A 77 -7.49 4.00 8.80
CA PRO A 77 -8.53 3.20 8.15
C PRO A 77 -9.27 2.29 9.14
N ALA A 78 -8.59 1.65 10.10
CA ALA A 78 -9.26 0.84 11.12
C ALA A 78 -10.34 1.64 11.87
N ARG A 79 -10.00 2.85 12.31
CA ARG A 79 -10.95 3.78 12.94
C ARG A 79 -12.07 4.20 12.00
N SER A 80 -11.76 4.52 10.74
CA SER A 80 -12.74 4.95 9.73
C SER A 80 -13.81 3.88 9.45
N TYR A 81 -13.43 2.60 9.53
CA TYR A 81 -14.33 1.47 9.30
C TYR A 81 -14.88 0.85 10.60
N ASN A 82 -14.61 1.45 11.77
CA ASN A 82 -14.97 0.90 13.09
C ASN A 82 -14.46 -0.54 13.29
N LEU A 83 -13.25 -0.83 12.84
CA LEU A 83 -12.58 -2.11 13.06
C LEU A 83 -11.88 -2.09 14.42
N GLU A 84 -12.31 -2.98 15.31
CA GLU A 84 -11.72 -3.13 16.64
C GLU A 84 -10.58 -4.17 16.63
N GLY A 85 -9.59 -3.97 17.50
CA GLY A 85 -8.51 -4.93 17.70
C GLY A 85 -7.49 -5.02 16.56
N VAL A 86 -7.47 -4.06 15.61
CA VAL A 86 -6.52 -4.00 14.49
C VAL A 86 -5.96 -2.59 14.29
N GLY A 87 -4.90 -2.47 13.49
CA GLY A 87 -4.32 -1.18 13.09
C GLY A 87 -3.41 -0.51 14.13
N VAL A 88 -3.32 -1.07 15.34
CA VAL A 88 -2.46 -0.58 16.42
C VAL A 88 -1.66 -1.75 17.00
N LEU A 89 -0.38 -1.53 17.27
CA LEU A 89 0.47 -2.49 17.98
C LEU A 89 0.32 -2.30 19.49
N SER A 90 -0.60 -3.03 20.11
CA SER A 90 -0.89 -2.97 21.55
C SER A 90 -1.35 -4.32 22.09
N PRO A 91 -1.10 -4.67 23.37
CA PRO A 91 -1.62 -5.89 23.96
C PRO A 91 -3.14 -6.02 23.79
N GLY A 92 -3.60 -7.22 23.42
CA GLY A 92 -5.02 -7.51 23.15
C GLY A 92 -5.48 -7.24 21.72
N TYR A 93 -4.62 -6.66 20.86
CA TYR A 93 -4.89 -6.51 19.43
C TYR A 93 -4.40 -7.74 18.65
N LYS A 94 -4.92 -7.94 17.43
CA LYS A 94 -4.45 -8.99 16.53
C LYS A 94 -2.97 -8.80 16.23
N GLY A 95 -2.25 -9.92 16.15
CA GLY A 95 -0.85 -9.97 15.71
C GLY A 95 -0.67 -9.79 14.21
N ASP A 96 -1.36 -8.81 13.61
CA ASP A 96 -1.23 -8.44 12.20
C ASP A 96 -0.12 -7.39 12.06
N ILE A 97 1.08 -7.84 11.70
CA ILE A 97 2.30 -7.03 11.80
C ILE A 97 3.08 -7.10 10.49
N ALA A 98 3.51 -5.95 9.98
CA ALA A 98 4.50 -5.86 8.90
C ALA A 98 5.82 -5.30 9.46
N ILE A 99 6.93 -5.94 9.12
CA ILE A 99 8.28 -5.53 9.53
C ILE A 99 9.06 -5.16 8.28
N PHE A 100 9.70 -4.00 8.28
CA PHE A 100 10.53 -3.50 7.19
C PHE A 100 11.79 -2.81 7.73
N ASP A 101 12.84 -2.74 6.91
CA ASP A 101 14.10 -2.07 7.25
C ASP A 101 14.09 -0.56 6.93
N GLN A 102 15.22 0.12 7.14
CA GLN A 102 15.32 1.58 6.93
C GLN A 102 15.18 1.97 5.45
N GLU A 103 15.46 1.03 4.54
CA GLU A 103 15.33 1.17 3.10
C GLU A 103 13.91 0.87 2.59
N TYR A 104 12.99 0.50 3.49
CA TYR A 104 11.61 0.07 3.24
C TYR A 104 11.51 -1.26 2.47
N ASN A 105 12.44 -2.18 2.69
CA ASN A 105 12.30 -3.56 2.24
C ASN A 105 11.49 -4.36 3.27
N LEU A 106 10.50 -5.12 2.81
CA LEU A 106 9.68 -5.97 3.68
C LEU A 106 10.50 -7.16 4.19
N LYS A 107 10.75 -7.20 5.50
CA LYS A 107 11.49 -8.25 6.21
C LYS A 107 10.59 -9.35 6.75
N GLY A 108 9.37 -9.02 7.16
CA GLY A 108 8.45 -10.01 7.71
C GLY A 108 6.99 -9.59 7.66
N THR A 109 6.08 -10.57 7.64
CA THR A 109 4.64 -10.35 7.78
C THR A 109 4.03 -11.41 8.67
N PHE A 110 3.34 -10.96 9.71
CA PHE A 110 2.55 -11.79 10.61
C PHE A 110 1.07 -11.55 10.37
N ILE A 111 0.28 -12.62 10.38
CA ILE A 111 -1.19 -12.57 10.37
C ILE A 111 -1.66 -13.36 11.59
N GLU A 112 -2.44 -12.73 12.46
CA GLU A 112 -2.91 -13.29 13.74
C GLU A 112 -1.77 -13.91 14.58
N GLY A 113 -0.58 -13.30 14.54
CA GLY A 113 0.61 -13.74 15.27
C GLY A 113 1.41 -14.87 14.60
N GLN A 114 0.97 -15.37 13.44
CA GLN A 114 1.70 -16.38 12.67
C GLN A 114 2.57 -15.73 11.60
N LEU A 115 3.83 -16.11 11.50
CA LEU A 115 4.74 -15.65 10.46
C LEU A 115 4.35 -16.27 9.11
N ILE A 116 3.89 -15.44 8.17
CA ILE A 116 3.46 -15.86 6.83
C ILE A 116 4.50 -15.50 5.75
N ARG A 117 5.32 -14.48 5.99
CA ARG A 117 6.45 -14.12 5.13
C ARG A 117 7.69 -13.88 5.98
N ASP A 118 8.79 -14.51 5.60
CA ASP A 118 10.08 -14.43 6.27
C ASP A 118 11.17 -14.07 5.25
N ASN A 119 11.68 -12.84 5.37
CA ASN A 119 12.79 -12.29 4.60
C ASN A 119 13.84 -11.66 5.53
N PHE A 120 13.96 -12.11 6.78
CA PHE A 120 14.93 -11.55 7.75
C PHE A 120 16.37 -11.62 7.24
#